data_AF-A0A9W8CRK1-F1
#
_entry.id   AF-A0A9W8CRK1-F1
#
_cell.length_a   1.000
_cell.length_b   1.000
_cell.length_c   1.000
_cell.angle_alpha   90.00
_cell.angle_beta   90.00
_cell.angle_gamma   90.00
#
_symmetry.space_group_name_H-M   'P 1'
#
loop_
_entity.id
_entity.type
_entity.pdbx_description
1 polymer ?
#
loop_
_entity_poly.entity_id
_entity_poly.type
_entity_poly.pdbx_seq_one_letter_code
_entity_poly.pdbx_strand_id
1 'polypeptide(L)'
;MNVRALLETPHRSVHWSLVGKLRTGTAKGDPGQCFAEWRKLLSWDVATKAPHVFTEAVGHVAHLVLAGRLEATQVCQLLTALVVAPQGGRRSSVEATAVSAVVQALVQLLSAGADQLVLSPGRSARDNILRLALERNPSLWIHVLQHIRDLVAPSALTHSAGVDTDRAPAQSPEAIWANVRIFLRYAVLDPTVPAWAQGRAVNTVFGALHELARAGRDGLGYGHALAMLEWAVNVAADMVQPIGSPGPDPESAPCVADVQGRCDPHQLTMLCVDAAEYLCSLAVSSDPSDEGGAQASLHCLAAIVSRLRLLTASMSLTDLFSSDQTRQTHSPRMSGDRSTLAASQMRLLRSALRLLERCPNDATDGAECASPDVL
;
A
#
# COMPACT_ATOMS: atom_id res chain seq x y z
N MET A 1 -33.96 -17.85 -3.36
CA MET A 1 -34.06 -17.06 -4.60
C MET A 1 -33.84 -17.92 -5.85
N ASN A 2 -34.54 -17.67 -6.98
CA ASN A 2 -34.37 -18.41 -8.23
C ASN A 2 -33.44 -17.65 -9.20
N VAL A 3 -32.12 -17.94 -9.13
CA VAL A 3 -31.08 -17.30 -9.97
C VAL A 3 -31.39 -17.46 -11.46
N ARG A 4 -32.04 -18.56 -11.85
CA ARG A 4 -32.43 -18.83 -13.23
C ARG A 4 -33.35 -17.75 -13.81
N ALA A 5 -34.34 -17.30 -13.04
CA ALA A 5 -35.27 -16.25 -13.45
C ALA A 5 -34.55 -14.89 -13.62
N LEU A 6 -33.50 -14.62 -12.84
CA LEU A 6 -32.66 -13.42 -12.98
C LEU A 6 -31.80 -13.47 -14.25
N LEU A 7 -31.28 -14.65 -14.61
CA LEU A 7 -30.48 -14.81 -15.83
C LEU A 7 -31.32 -14.81 -17.12
N GLU A 8 -32.63 -15.01 -17.00
CA GLU A 8 -33.60 -15.02 -18.11
C GLU A 8 -34.29 -13.65 -18.30
N THR A 9 -34.22 -12.75 -17.32
CA THR A 9 -34.85 -11.42 -17.40
C THR A 9 -33.85 -10.34 -17.83
N PRO A 10 -34.10 -9.61 -18.95
CA PRO A 10 -33.17 -8.60 -19.44
C PRO A 10 -33.31 -7.22 -18.76
N HIS A 11 -34.37 -6.99 -17.96
CA HIS A 11 -34.69 -5.67 -17.43
C HIS A 11 -33.96 -5.33 -16.12
N ARG A 12 -33.10 -4.30 -16.17
CA ARG A 12 -32.37 -3.75 -15.00
C ARG A 12 -33.27 -3.39 -13.81
N SER A 13 -34.50 -2.95 -14.04
CA SER A 13 -35.44 -2.60 -12.95
C SER A 13 -35.81 -3.81 -12.09
N VAL A 14 -35.93 -5.00 -12.69
CA VAL A 14 -36.21 -6.26 -11.98
C VAL A 14 -35.01 -6.66 -11.13
N HIS A 15 -33.80 -6.49 -11.66
CA HIS A 15 -32.56 -6.71 -10.93
C HIS A 15 -32.45 -5.82 -9.68
N TRP A 16 -32.72 -4.52 -9.83
CA TRP A 16 -32.66 -3.58 -8.71
C TRP A 16 -33.77 -3.82 -7.67
N SER A 17 -34.98 -4.20 -8.11
CA SER A 17 -36.05 -4.60 -7.18
C SER A 17 -35.62 -5.81 -6.35
N LEU A 18 -34.95 -6.79 -6.97
CA LEU A 18 -34.45 -7.96 -6.29
C LEU A 18 -33.31 -7.63 -5.30
N VAL A 19 -32.34 -6.81 -5.72
CA VAL A 19 -31.26 -6.32 -4.84
C VAL A 19 -31.84 -5.55 -3.65
N GLY A 20 -32.83 -4.69 -3.88
CA GLY A 20 -33.55 -3.98 -2.82
C GLY A 20 -34.27 -4.90 -1.84
N LYS A 21 -34.95 -5.95 -2.33
CA LYS A 21 -35.57 -6.99 -1.49
C LYS A 21 -34.54 -7.74 -0.65
N LEU A 22 -33.37 -8.05 -1.21
CA LEU A 22 -32.28 -8.69 -0.46
C LEU A 22 -31.73 -7.77 0.62
N ARG A 23 -31.45 -6.50 0.33
CA ARG A 23 -30.96 -5.52 1.32
C ARG A 23 -31.96 -5.32 2.48
N THR A 24 -33.25 -5.22 2.17
CA THR A 24 -34.30 -5.09 3.19
C THR A 24 -34.47 -6.36 4.02
N GLY A 25 -34.29 -7.53 3.41
CA GLY A 25 -34.26 -8.81 4.10
C GLY A 25 -33.05 -8.96 5.02
N THR A 26 -31.87 -8.46 4.62
CA THR A 26 -30.65 -8.58 5.44
C THR A 26 -30.66 -7.70 6.67
N ALA A 27 -31.34 -6.56 6.65
CA ALA A 27 -31.55 -5.73 7.84
C ALA A 27 -32.34 -6.44 8.94
N LYS A 28 -33.19 -7.43 8.61
CA LYS A 28 -34.13 -8.07 9.54
C LYS A 28 -33.87 -9.56 9.81
N GLY A 29 -33.00 -10.20 9.04
CA GLY A 29 -32.78 -11.66 9.06
C GLY A 29 -31.50 -12.12 9.78
N ASP A 30 -31.43 -13.44 9.98
CA ASP A 30 -30.24 -14.15 10.48
C ASP A 30 -29.05 -13.99 9.52
N PRO A 31 -27.84 -13.61 9.99
CA PRO A 31 -26.69 -13.34 9.12
C PRO A 31 -26.29 -14.53 8.24
N GLY A 32 -26.43 -15.77 8.72
CA GLY A 32 -26.12 -16.98 7.95
C GLY A 32 -27.05 -17.15 6.75
N GLN A 33 -28.35 -16.95 6.94
CA GLN A 33 -29.34 -16.97 5.85
C GLN A 33 -29.12 -15.81 4.86
N CYS A 34 -28.77 -14.63 5.38
CA CYS A 34 -28.44 -13.47 4.55
C CYS A 34 -27.26 -13.77 3.62
N PHE A 35 -26.17 -14.29 4.16
CA PHE A 35 -25.01 -14.69 3.37
C PHE A 35 -25.34 -15.77 2.35
N ALA A 36 -26.17 -16.75 2.70
CA ALA A 36 -26.58 -17.80 1.77
C ALA A 36 -27.35 -17.26 0.55
N GLU A 37 -28.20 -16.25 0.70
CA GLU A 37 -28.90 -15.62 -0.43
C GLU A 37 -27.97 -14.75 -1.27
N TRP A 38 -27.09 -13.94 -0.66
CA TRP A 38 -26.12 -13.14 -1.40
C TRP A 38 -25.07 -14.00 -2.12
N ARG A 39 -24.63 -15.11 -1.52
CA ARG A 39 -23.69 -16.05 -2.13
C ARG A 39 -24.23 -16.65 -3.43
N LYS A 40 -25.55 -16.80 -3.59
CA LYS A 40 -26.16 -17.30 -4.84
C LYS A 40 -25.95 -16.35 -6.03
N LEU A 41 -25.70 -15.06 -5.75
CA LEU A 41 -25.39 -14.04 -6.76
C LEU A 41 -23.91 -13.99 -7.14
N LEU A 42 -23.05 -14.65 -6.37
CA LEU A 42 -21.60 -14.65 -6.57
C LEU A 42 -21.17 -15.80 -7.49
N SER A 43 -21.64 -15.75 -8.74
CA SER A 43 -21.22 -16.69 -9.79
C SER A 43 -20.84 -15.95 -11.07
N TRP A 44 -20.00 -16.59 -11.87
CA TRP A 44 -19.57 -16.04 -13.17
C TRP A 44 -20.71 -15.95 -14.19
N ASP A 45 -21.73 -16.79 -14.08
CA ASP A 45 -22.95 -16.68 -14.90
C ASP A 45 -23.71 -15.38 -14.60
N VAL A 46 -23.78 -14.99 -13.32
CA VAL A 46 -24.38 -13.72 -12.90
C VAL A 46 -23.47 -12.56 -13.29
N ALA A 47 -22.15 -12.69 -13.09
CA ALA A 47 -21.19 -11.66 -13.49
C ALA A 47 -21.33 -11.32 -14.98
N THR A 48 -21.41 -12.33 -15.85
CA THR A 48 -21.49 -12.15 -17.32
C THR A 48 -22.83 -11.57 -17.78
N LYS A 49 -23.96 -12.02 -17.23
CA LYS A 49 -25.31 -11.59 -17.66
C LYS A 49 -25.83 -10.34 -16.94
N ALA A 50 -25.46 -10.17 -15.68
CA ALA A 50 -25.92 -9.08 -14.81
C ALA A 50 -24.77 -8.51 -13.95
N PRO A 51 -23.75 -7.88 -14.57
CA PRO A 51 -22.54 -7.45 -13.86
C PRO A 51 -22.82 -6.49 -12.69
N HIS A 52 -23.77 -5.58 -12.85
CA HIS A 52 -24.20 -4.65 -11.80
C HIS A 52 -24.77 -5.37 -10.55
N VAL A 53 -25.48 -6.50 -10.73
CA VAL A 53 -25.98 -7.30 -9.60
C VAL A 53 -24.82 -8.01 -8.90
N PHE A 54 -23.89 -8.54 -9.68
CA PHE A 54 -22.69 -9.19 -9.14
C PHE A 54 -21.83 -8.21 -8.35
N THR A 55 -21.53 -7.02 -8.88
CA THR A 55 -20.73 -6.00 -8.18
C THR A 55 -21.41 -5.54 -6.89
N GLU A 56 -22.73 -5.38 -6.91
CA GLU A 56 -23.51 -5.05 -5.71
C GLU A 56 -23.48 -6.17 -4.66
N ALA A 57 -23.58 -7.43 -5.08
CA ALA A 57 -23.47 -8.57 -4.18
C ALA A 57 -22.11 -8.65 -3.51
N VAL A 58 -21.03 -8.44 -4.29
CA VAL A 58 -19.66 -8.39 -3.77
C VAL A 58 -19.51 -7.28 -2.73
N GLY A 59 -19.96 -6.06 -3.05
CA GLY A 59 -19.89 -4.91 -2.14
C GLY A 59 -20.71 -5.12 -0.86
N HIS A 60 -21.91 -5.67 -0.96
CA HIS A 60 -22.75 -5.92 0.20
C HIS A 60 -22.20 -7.01 1.12
N VAL A 61 -21.65 -8.10 0.56
CA VAL A 61 -21.02 -9.16 1.36
C VAL A 61 -19.78 -8.63 2.10
N ALA A 62 -18.95 -7.80 1.46
CA ALA A 62 -17.84 -7.12 2.13
C ALA A 62 -18.34 -6.20 3.26
N HIS A 63 -19.39 -5.42 3.01
CA HIS A 63 -20.00 -4.56 4.02
C HIS A 63 -20.50 -5.34 5.24
N LEU A 64 -21.13 -6.50 5.04
CA LEU A 64 -21.59 -7.34 6.15
C LEU A 64 -20.43 -7.86 7.03
N VAL A 65 -19.26 -8.12 6.44
CA VAL A 65 -18.04 -8.45 7.20
C VAL A 65 -17.55 -7.25 7.98
N LEU A 66 -17.47 -6.07 7.35
CA LEU A 66 -17.04 -4.83 8.00
C LEU A 66 -17.97 -4.41 9.15
N ALA A 67 -19.26 -4.74 9.05
CA ALA A 67 -20.25 -4.55 10.12
C ALA A 67 -20.18 -5.63 11.22
N GLY A 68 -19.24 -6.57 11.15
CA GLY A 68 -19.09 -7.66 12.13
C GLY A 68 -20.19 -8.73 12.08
N ARG A 69 -21.00 -8.74 11.01
CA ARG A 69 -22.14 -9.69 10.87
C ARG A 69 -21.74 -11.01 10.21
N LEU A 70 -20.60 -11.05 9.52
CA LEU A 70 -20.09 -12.24 8.85
C LEU A 70 -18.63 -12.48 9.20
N GLU A 71 -18.22 -13.75 9.16
CA GLU A 71 -16.83 -14.15 9.36
C GLU A 71 -15.97 -13.74 8.15
N ALA A 72 -14.95 -12.92 8.41
CA ALA A 72 -14.06 -12.40 7.38
C ALA A 72 -13.33 -13.51 6.59
N THR A 73 -12.95 -14.60 7.26
CA THR A 73 -12.22 -15.73 6.67
C THR A 73 -13.00 -16.38 5.54
N GLN A 74 -14.26 -16.72 5.80
CA GLN A 74 -15.14 -17.40 4.85
C GLN A 74 -15.38 -16.52 3.61
N VAL A 75 -15.61 -15.23 3.82
CA VAL A 75 -15.84 -14.28 2.72
C VAL A 75 -14.58 -14.05 1.90
N CYS A 76 -13.42 -13.88 2.53
CA CYS A 76 -12.15 -13.71 1.82
C CYS A 76 -11.83 -14.93 0.95
N GLN A 77 -12.02 -16.15 1.48
CA GLN A 77 -11.81 -17.38 0.70
C GLN A 77 -12.73 -17.46 -0.51
N LEU A 78 -14.01 -17.11 -0.34
CA LEU A 78 -14.99 -17.09 -1.42
C LEU A 78 -14.59 -16.08 -2.51
N LEU A 79 -14.27 -14.85 -2.13
CA LEU A 79 -13.89 -13.78 -3.06
C LEU A 79 -12.61 -14.11 -3.82
N THR A 80 -11.59 -14.66 -3.13
CA THR A 80 -10.36 -15.12 -3.78
C THR A 80 -10.60 -16.25 -4.76
N ALA A 81 -11.48 -17.22 -4.43
CA ALA A 81 -11.80 -18.29 -5.36
C ALA A 81 -12.39 -17.76 -6.68
N LEU A 82 -13.14 -16.64 -6.65
CA LEU A 82 -13.72 -16.02 -7.84
C LEU A 82 -12.66 -15.45 -8.78
N VAL A 83 -11.54 -14.92 -8.27
CA VAL A 83 -10.47 -14.29 -9.08
C VAL A 83 -9.32 -15.23 -9.43
N VAL A 84 -9.20 -16.37 -8.74
CA VAL A 84 -8.17 -17.39 -8.99
C VAL A 84 -8.60 -18.41 -10.04
N ALA A 85 -9.89 -18.76 -10.13
CA ALA A 85 -10.36 -19.76 -11.08
C ALA A 85 -10.30 -19.19 -12.52
N PRO A 86 -9.47 -19.74 -13.42
CA PRO A 86 -9.41 -19.27 -14.80
C PRO A 86 -10.76 -19.55 -15.49
N GLN A 87 -11.40 -18.50 -16.00
CA GLN A 87 -12.54 -18.63 -16.89
C GLN A 87 -12.05 -19.25 -18.21
N GLY A 88 -12.73 -20.30 -18.66
CA GLY A 88 -12.46 -20.94 -19.94
C GLY A 88 -12.58 -19.95 -21.11
N GLY A 89 -11.45 -19.51 -21.65
CA GLY A 89 -11.24 -19.23 -23.06
C GLY A 89 -11.86 -17.97 -23.68
N ARG A 90 -12.62 -17.12 -22.98
CA ARG A 90 -13.10 -15.85 -23.55
C ARG A 90 -12.97 -14.70 -22.56
N ARG A 91 -11.92 -13.89 -22.73
CA ARG A 91 -11.76 -12.60 -22.05
C ARG A 91 -12.89 -11.67 -22.46
N SER A 92 -13.96 -11.65 -21.66
CA SER A 92 -15.08 -10.73 -21.85
C SER A 92 -14.74 -9.39 -21.19
N SER A 93 -15.19 -8.26 -21.74
CA SER A 93 -15.02 -6.93 -21.09
C SER A 93 -15.62 -6.88 -19.68
N VAL A 94 -16.56 -7.78 -19.39
CA VAL A 94 -17.22 -7.96 -18.10
C VAL A 94 -16.28 -8.56 -17.05
N GLU A 95 -15.31 -9.37 -17.46
CA GLU A 95 -14.32 -10.00 -16.58
C GLU A 95 -13.51 -8.95 -15.82
N ALA A 96 -13.01 -7.91 -16.52
CA ALA A 96 -12.24 -6.84 -15.88
C ALA A 96 -13.06 -6.08 -14.82
N THR A 97 -14.36 -5.85 -15.07
CA THR A 97 -15.24 -5.16 -14.12
C THR A 97 -15.52 -6.03 -12.89
N ALA A 98 -15.82 -7.31 -13.10
CA ALA A 98 -16.09 -8.26 -12.03
C ALA A 98 -14.85 -8.49 -11.16
N VAL A 99 -13.69 -8.72 -11.79
CA VAL A 99 -12.40 -8.87 -11.10
C VAL A 99 -12.07 -7.61 -10.31
N SER A 100 -12.20 -6.42 -10.92
CA SER A 100 -11.93 -5.16 -10.23
C SER A 100 -12.80 -4.98 -8.99
N ALA A 101 -14.11 -5.30 -9.06
CA ALA A 101 -15.01 -5.19 -7.92
C ALA A 101 -14.67 -6.19 -6.79
N VAL A 102 -14.31 -7.43 -7.14
CA VAL A 102 -13.88 -8.43 -6.15
C VAL A 102 -12.57 -8.01 -5.48
N VAL A 103 -11.60 -7.54 -6.26
CA VAL A 103 -10.33 -7.04 -5.73
C VAL A 103 -10.57 -5.81 -4.85
N GLN A 104 -11.44 -4.88 -5.24
CA GLN A 104 -11.79 -3.72 -4.42
C GLN A 104 -12.34 -4.13 -3.05
N ALA A 105 -13.26 -5.09 -3.01
CA ALA A 105 -13.79 -5.63 -1.76
C ALA A 105 -12.69 -6.29 -0.90
N LEU A 106 -11.81 -7.08 -1.51
CA LEU A 106 -10.67 -7.69 -0.80
C LEU A 106 -9.73 -6.63 -0.22
N VAL A 107 -9.46 -5.55 -0.96
CA VAL A 107 -8.63 -4.43 -0.50
C VAL A 107 -9.32 -3.63 0.62
N GLN A 108 -10.64 -3.46 0.59
CA GLN A 108 -11.40 -2.84 1.69
C GLN A 108 -11.38 -3.70 2.97
N LEU A 109 -11.46 -5.02 2.83
CA LEU A 109 -11.31 -5.93 3.96
C LEU A 109 -9.88 -5.89 4.52
N LEU A 110 -8.88 -5.75 3.64
CA LEU A 110 -7.49 -5.55 4.03
C LEU A 110 -7.32 -4.25 4.83
N SER A 111 -7.83 -3.12 4.33
CA SER A 111 -7.71 -1.83 5.03
C SER A 111 -8.42 -1.83 6.38
N ALA A 112 -9.41 -2.70 6.56
CA ALA A 112 -10.15 -2.84 7.81
C ALA A 112 -9.45 -3.68 8.89
N GLY A 113 -8.22 -4.13 8.66
CA GLY A 113 -7.50 -4.93 9.64
C GLY A 113 -8.08 -6.33 9.72
N ALA A 114 -8.57 -6.88 8.60
CA ALA A 114 -8.68 -8.33 8.50
C ALA A 114 -7.25 -8.90 8.49
N ASP A 115 -6.62 -8.99 9.68
CA ASP A 115 -5.23 -9.38 9.95
C ASP A 115 -4.83 -10.70 9.25
N GLN A 116 -5.84 -11.48 8.91
CA GLN A 116 -5.77 -12.71 8.13
C GLN A 116 -5.30 -12.54 6.68
N LEU A 117 -5.22 -11.30 6.18
CA LEU A 117 -4.83 -11.04 4.80
C LEU A 117 -3.33 -10.82 4.67
N VAL A 118 -2.63 -10.32 5.72
CA VAL A 118 -1.24 -9.83 5.62
C VAL A 118 -0.46 -9.83 6.98
N LEU A 119 0.48 -10.78 7.14
CA LEU A 119 1.60 -10.96 8.12
C LEU A 119 1.36 -11.69 9.47
N SER A 120 2.23 -12.61 9.95
CA SER A 120 3.71 -12.56 10.15
C SER A 120 4.41 -13.96 10.17
N PRO A 121 5.77 -14.07 10.10
CA PRO A 121 6.47 -15.31 9.78
C PRO A 121 6.49 -16.28 10.96
N GLY A 122 5.88 -17.45 10.76
CA GLY A 122 5.92 -18.53 11.74
C GLY A 122 4.53 -19.00 12.16
N ARG A 123 3.82 -19.67 11.23
CA ARG A 123 2.66 -20.54 11.42
C ARG A 123 1.31 -19.83 11.70
N SER A 124 0.39 -19.87 10.74
CA SER A 124 -0.58 -20.99 10.59
C SER A 124 -1.71 -20.63 9.62
N ALA A 125 -1.89 -21.47 8.59
CA ALA A 125 -3.04 -21.66 7.68
C ALA A 125 -3.62 -20.45 6.90
N ARG A 126 -3.24 -19.22 7.23
CA ARG A 126 -3.91 -17.94 6.95
C ARG A 126 -3.04 -16.99 6.11
N ASP A 127 -1.77 -17.35 5.92
CA ASP A 127 -0.72 -16.67 5.13
C ASP A 127 -0.88 -16.93 3.61
N ASN A 128 -1.63 -16.22 2.77
CA ASN A 128 -2.13 -14.86 2.74
C ASN A 128 -3.15 -14.93 1.57
N ILE A 129 -4.45 -14.86 1.84
CA ILE A 129 -5.47 -15.17 0.82
C ILE A 129 -5.30 -14.32 -0.46
N LEU A 130 -4.91 -13.05 -0.32
CA LEU A 130 -4.61 -12.17 -1.45
C LEU A 130 -3.27 -12.51 -2.14
N ARG A 131 -2.24 -12.93 -1.39
CA ARG A 131 -0.97 -13.42 -1.94
C ARG A 131 -1.17 -14.65 -2.81
N LEU A 132 -1.91 -15.66 -2.34
CA LEU A 132 -2.16 -16.87 -3.12
C LEU A 132 -2.91 -16.54 -4.41
N ALA A 133 -3.82 -15.56 -4.37
CA ALA A 133 -4.46 -15.07 -5.58
C ALA A 133 -3.48 -14.39 -6.53
N LEU A 134 -2.57 -13.57 -6.01
CA LEU A 134 -1.57 -12.85 -6.80
C LEU A 134 -0.49 -13.77 -7.38
N GLU A 135 -0.09 -14.81 -6.66
CA GLU A 135 0.83 -15.85 -7.14
C GLU A 135 0.21 -16.65 -8.29
N ARG A 136 -1.09 -16.99 -8.17
CA ARG A 136 -1.81 -17.74 -9.20
C ARG A 136 -2.24 -16.88 -10.39
N ASN A 137 -2.48 -15.59 -10.16
CA ASN A 137 -2.91 -14.64 -11.17
C ASN A 137 -2.21 -13.28 -11.01
N PRO A 138 -0.98 -13.13 -11.54
CA PRO A 138 -0.20 -11.90 -11.39
C PRO A 138 -0.84 -10.65 -12.01
N SER A 139 -1.84 -10.80 -12.89
CA SER A 139 -2.55 -9.66 -13.48
C SER A 139 -3.37 -8.88 -12.45
N LEU A 140 -3.72 -9.51 -11.32
CA LEU A 140 -4.47 -8.89 -10.23
C LEU A 140 -3.69 -7.76 -9.55
N TRP A 141 -2.36 -7.75 -9.61
CA TRP A 141 -1.51 -6.69 -9.04
C TRP A 141 -1.90 -5.30 -9.55
N ILE A 142 -2.34 -5.18 -10.81
CA ILE A 142 -2.79 -3.90 -11.38
C ILE A 142 -3.98 -3.35 -10.60
N HIS A 143 -4.97 -4.21 -10.32
CA HIS A 143 -6.18 -3.82 -9.60
C HIS A 143 -5.92 -3.59 -8.11
N VAL A 144 -5.12 -4.45 -7.48
CA VAL A 144 -4.79 -4.32 -6.05
C VAL A 144 -4.10 -2.99 -5.77
N LEU A 145 -3.05 -2.66 -6.53
CA LEU A 145 -2.29 -1.43 -6.33
C LEU A 145 -3.12 -0.18 -6.69
N GLN A 146 -3.98 -0.28 -7.70
CA GLN A 146 -4.91 0.81 -8.03
C GLN A 146 -5.89 1.08 -6.88
N HIS A 147 -6.55 0.05 -6.36
CA HIS A 147 -7.51 0.21 -5.26
C HIS A 147 -6.86 0.65 -3.95
N ILE A 148 -5.63 0.20 -3.69
CA ILE A 148 -4.82 0.72 -2.57
C ILE A 148 -4.55 2.21 -2.75
N ARG A 149 -4.14 2.65 -3.94
CA ARG A 149 -3.94 4.07 -4.24
C ARG A 149 -5.21 4.87 -3.96
N ASP A 150 -6.34 4.39 -4.46
CA ASP A 150 -7.62 5.09 -4.36
C ASP A 150 -8.10 5.21 -2.90
N LEU A 151 -7.79 4.23 -2.04
CA LEU A 151 -8.09 4.29 -0.61
C LEU A 151 -7.21 5.27 0.18
N VAL A 152 -5.96 5.41 -0.24
CA VAL A 152 -4.95 6.20 0.47
C VAL A 152 -4.90 7.65 -0.06
N ALA A 153 -5.48 7.91 -1.24
CA ALA A 153 -5.53 9.23 -1.85
C ALA A 153 -6.38 10.23 -1.03
N PRO A 154 -6.02 11.53 -1.00
CA PRO A 154 -6.74 12.56 -0.24
C PRO A 154 -8.23 12.68 -0.60
N SER A 155 -8.57 12.41 -1.86
CA SER A 155 -9.94 12.45 -2.40
C SER A 155 -10.91 11.47 -1.70
N ALA A 156 -10.40 10.36 -1.18
CA ALA A 156 -11.19 9.39 -0.42
C ALA A 156 -11.43 9.84 1.03
N LEU A 157 -10.57 10.72 1.55
CA LEU A 157 -10.61 11.19 2.94
C LEU A 157 -11.64 12.31 3.16
N THR A 158 -11.98 13.05 2.11
CA THR A 158 -12.99 14.12 2.15
C THR A 158 -14.41 13.63 1.87
N HIS A 159 -14.56 12.51 1.15
CA HIS A 159 -15.88 11.95 0.80
C HIS A 159 -16.50 11.02 1.85
N SER A 160 -15.84 10.74 2.98
CA SER A 160 -16.47 9.99 4.09
C SER A 160 -17.39 10.86 4.96
N ALA A 161 -17.35 12.19 4.80
CA ALA A 161 -18.14 13.13 5.61
C ALA A 161 -19.54 13.46 5.05
N GLY A 162 -19.88 12.98 3.85
CA GLY A 162 -21.15 13.31 3.21
C GLY A 162 -21.71 12.16 2.38
N VAL A 163 -22.93 11.76 2.72
CA VAL A 163 -23.84 10.87 1.98
C VAL A 163 -23.73 9.37 2.34
N ASP A 164 -24.83 8.90 2.94
CA ASP A 164 -25.24 7.52 3.28
C ASP A 164 -24.81 6.94 4.65
N THR A 165 -25.73 7.03 5.61
CA THR A 165 -25.69 6.46 6.98
C THR A 165 -25.69 4.92 7.06
N ASP A 166 -25.64 4.22 5.92
CA ASP A 166 -25.55 2.76 5.84
C ASP A 166 -24.14 2.26 5.48
N ARG A 167 -23.14 3.15 5.34
CA ARG A 167 -21.74 2.74 5.11
C ARG A 167 -21.07 2.29 6.41
N ALA A 168 -20.18 1.31 6.31
CA ALA A 168 -19.32 0.83 7.40
C ALA A 168 -18.64 2.01 8.11
N PRO A 169 -18.30 1.91 9.41
CA PRO A 169 -17.70 3.01 10.16
C PRO A 169 -16.55 3.61 9.36
N ALA A 170 -16.58 4.92 9.14
CA ALA A 170 -15.53 5.63 8.43
C ALA A 170 -14.21 5.39 9.16
N GLN A 171 -13.32 4.63 8.54
CA GLN A 171 -11.99 4.36 9.10
C GLN A 171 -11.14 5.61 8.98
N SER A 172 -10.35 5.91 10.01
CA SER A 172 -9.39 7.00 9.91
C SER A 172 -8.35 6.65 8.82
N PRO A 173 -7.88 7.63 8.04
CA PRO A 173 -6.77 7.43 7.09
C PRO A 173 -5.55 6.76 7.74
N GLU A 174 -5.27 7.06 9.01
CA GLU A 174 -4.21 6.44 9.80
C GLU A 174 -4.40 4.93 9.94
N ALA A 175 -5.61 4.49 10.27
CA ALA A 175 -5.94 3.08 10.41
C ALA A 175 -5.86 2.35 9.06
N ILE A 176 -6.34 2.97 7.99
CA ILE A 176 -6.24 2.43 6.62
C ILE A 176 -4.76 2.25 6.25
N TRP A 177 -3.94 3.28 6.45
CA TRP A 177 -2.50 3.22 6.17
C TRP A 177 -1.78 2.16 7.02
N ALA A 178 -2.10 2.07 8.31
CA ALA A 178 -1.49 1.10 9.23
C ALA A 178 -1.66 -0.36 8.77
N ASN A 179 -2.81 -0.67 8.18
CA ASN A 179 -3.13 -2.01 7.68
C ASN A 179 -2.56 -2.26 6.27
N VAL A 180 -2.59 -1.25 5.40
CA VAL A 180 -2.13 -1.41 3.99
C VAL A 180 -0.60 -1.37 3.86
N ARG A 181 0.12 -0.62 4.71
CA ARG A 181 1.60 -0.52 4.67
C ARG A 181 2.30 -1.88 4.85
N ILE A 182 1.65 -2.79 5.56
CA ILE A 182 2.11 -4.16 5.79
C ILE A 182 2.12 -4.93 4.46
N PHE A 183 1.06 -4.77 3.66
CA PHE A 183 0.94 -5.40 2.35
C PHE A 183 1.93 -4.81 1.35
N LEU A 184 2.06 -3.49 1.37
CA LEU A 184 3.00 -2.78 0.50
C LEU A 184 4.44 -3.20 0.80
N ARG A 185 4.78 -3.49 2.07
CA ARG A 185 6.10 -3.99 2.44
C ARG A 185 6.38 -5.35 1.80
N TYR A 186 5.40 -6.26 1.84
CA TYR A 186 5.46 -7.52 1.10
C TYR A 186 5.62 -7.29 -0.41
N ALA A 187 4.82 -6.39 -0.98
CA ALA A 187 4.83 -6.08 -2.41
C ALA A 187 6.18 -5.51 -2.90
N VAL A 188 6.97 -4.89 -2.01
CA VAL A 188 8.29 -4.34 -2.36
C VAL A 188 9.43 -5.32 -2.07
N LEU A 189 9.39 -6.01 -0.94
CA LEU A 189 10.52 -6.84 -0.46
C LEU A 189 10.49 -8.29 -0.95
N ASP A 190 9.32 -8.86 -1.26
CA ASP A 190 9.24 -10.29 -1.59
C ASP A 190 9.73 -10.54 -3.04
N PRO A 191 10.72 -11.44 -3.25
CA PRO A 191 11.32 -11.70 -4.56
C PRO A 191 10.39 -12.46 -5.52
N THR A 192 9.29 -13.04 -5.03
CA THR A 192 8.26 -13.70 -5.86
C THR A 192 7.35 -12.68 -6.55
N VAL A 193 7.36 -11.42 -6.10
CA VAL A 193 6.57 -10.35 -6.71
C VAL A 193 7.19 -9.93 -8.04
N PRO A 194 6.40 -9.82 -9.12
CA PRO A 194 6.92 -9.34 -10.40
C PRO A 194 7.56 -7.96 -10.26
N ALA A 195 8.74 -7.80 -10.87
CA ALA A 195 9.54 -6.58 -10.88
C ALA A 195 8.71 -5.29 -11.15
N TRP A 196 7.86 -5.31 -12.19
CA TRP A 196 6.97 -4.20 -12.53
C TRP A 196 5.94 -3.88 -11.43
N ALA A 197 5.49 -4.88 -10.68
CA ALA A 197 4.53 -4.72 -9.59
C ALA A 197 5.21 -4.12 -8.36
N GLN A 198 6.45 -4.51 -8.06
CA GLN A 198 7.27 -3.88 -7.02
C GLN A 198 7.46 -2.37 -7.31
N GLY A 199 7.89 -2.03 -8.53
CA GLY A 199 8.03 -0.63 -8.94
C GLY A 199 6.71 0.16 -8.88
N ARG A 200 5.58 -0.47 -9.25
CA ARG A 200 4.26 0.15 -9.15
C ARG A 200 3.78 0.32 -7.70
N ALA A 201 4.14 -0.59 -6.80
CA ALA A 201 3.85 -0.47 -5.37
C ALA A 201 4.59 0.74 -4.77
N VAL A 202 5.87 0.90 -5.10
CA VAL A 202 6.66 2.10 -4.74
C VAL A 202 5.99 3.37 -5.28
N ASN A 203 5.66 3.41 -6.57
CA ASN A 203 5.01 4.57 -7.18
C ASN A 203 3.64 4.88 -6.55
N THR A 204 2.92 3.87 -6.08
CA THR A 204 1.64 4.05 -5.38
C THR A 204 1.82 4.82 -4.08
N VAL A 205 2.86 4.48 -3.31
CA VAL A 205 3.19 5.17 -2.05
C VAL A 205 3.65 6.60 -2.31
N PHE A 206 4.61 6.82 -3.20
CA PHE A 206 5.11 8.16 -3.48
C PHE A 206 4.07 9.05 -4.15
N GLY A 207 3.19 8.49 -5.00
CA GLY A 207 2.07 9.23 -5.56
C GLY A 207 1.11 9.72 -4.48
N ALA A 208 0.69 8.84 -3.57
CA ALA A 208 -0.20 9.20 -2.46
C ALA A 208 0.47 10.20 -1.49
N LEU A 209 1.75 10.01 -1.18
CA LEU A 209 2.53 10.94 -0.36
C LEU A 209 2.54 12.35 -0.95
N HIS A 210 2.83 12.50 -2.25
CA HIS A 210 2.84 13.81 -2.89
C HIS A 210 1.45 14.46 -2.90
N GLU A 211 0.39 13.68 -3.15
CA GLU A 211 -0.98 14.16 -3.10
C GLU A 211 -1.37 14.63 -1.69
N LEU A 212 -1.02 13.87 -0.64
CA LEU A 212 -1.26 14.21 0.76
C LEU A 212 -0.45 15.42 1.22
N ALA A 213 0.83 15.49 0.84
CA ALA A 213 1.71 16.61 1.14
C ALA A 213 1.21 17.90 0.48
N ARG A 214 0.70 17.82 -0.75
CA ARG A 214 0.11 18.96 -1.46
C ARG A 214 -1.23 19.40 -0.85
N ALA A 215 -2.07 18.45 -0.46
CA ALA A 215 -3.35 18.71 0.21
C ALA A 215 -3.16 19.21 1.65
N GLY A 216 -2.05 18.85 2.30
CA GLY A 216 -1.76 19.08 3.72
C GLY A 216 -1.33 20.50 4.10
N ARG A 217 -1.64 21.54 3.30
CA ARG A 217 -1.51 22.94 3.76
C ARG A 217 -2.41 23.24 4.97
N ASP A 218 -3.40 22.39 5.22
CA ASP A 218 -4.34 22.47 6.36
C ASP A 218 -3.96 21.50 7.52
N GLY A 219 -2.70 21.05 7.62
CA GLY A 219 -2.14 20.34 8.78
C GLY A 219 -2.34 18.81 8.82
N LEU A 220 -3.52 18.29 8.48
CA LEU A 220 -3.84 16.84 8.63
C LEU A 220 -3.12 15.92 7.62
N GLY A 221 -2.86 16.40 6.40
CA GLY A 221 -2.20 15.61 5.34
C GLY A 221 -0.69 15.47 5.53
N TYR A 222 -0.06 16.40 6.26
CA TYR A 222 1.40 16.45 6.40
C TYR A 222 1.94 15.31 7.29
N GLY A 223 1.31 15.06 8.44
CA GLY A 223 1.69 13.97 9.33
C GLY A 223 1.57 12.58 8.66
N HIS A 224 0.53 12.39 7.83
CA HIS A 224 0.37 11.16 7.06
C HIS A 224 1.45 10.99 5.99
N ALA A 225 1.81 12.06 5.29
CA ALA A 225 2.91 12.05 4.32
C ALA A 225 4.25 11.71 4.99
N LEU A 226 4.51 12.22 6.20
CA LEU A 226 5.67 11.85 7.01
C LEU A 226 5.68 10.37 7.39
N ALA A 227 4.54 9.82 7.84
CA ALA A 227 4.42 8.40 8.18
C ALA A 227 4.66 7.49 6.97
N MET A 228 4.24 7.90 5.77
CA MET A 228 4.55 7.19 4.52
C MET A 228 6.03 7.25 4.16
N LEU A 229 6.64 8.42 4.33
CA LEU A 229 8.07 8.61 4.09
C LEU A 229 8.89 7.75 5.06
N GLU A 230 8.58 7.78 6.36
CA GLU A 230 9.28 6.97 7.35
C GLU A 230 9.20 5.47 7.00
N TRP A 231 8.01 4.99 6.61
CA TRP A 231 7.86 3.62 6.13
C TRP A 231 8.77 3.33 4.93
N ALA A 232 8.84 4.23 3.93
CA ALA A 232 9.66 4.04 2.74
C ALA A 232 11.16 3.99 3.07
N VAL A 233 11.62 4.84 4.00
CA VAL A 233 13.01 4.82 4.49
C VAL A 233 13.32 3.50 5.18
N ASN A 234 12.42 2.99 6.02
CA ASN A 234 12.62 1.70 6.69
C ASN A 234 12.67 0.54 5.68
N VAL A 235 11.81 0.54 4.66
CA VAL A 235 11.86 -0.45 3.58
C VAL A 235 13.17 -0.37 2.79
N ALA A 236 13.65 0.84 2.47
CA ALA A 236 14.95 1.03 1.83
C ALA A 236 16.09 0.48 2.70
N ALA A 237 16.06 0.71 4.01
CA ALA A 237 17.06 0.21 4.94
C ALA A 237 17.11 -1.32 4.95
N ASP A 238 15.95 -1.98 4.94
CA ASP A 238 15.86 -3.43 4.90
C ASP A 238 16.40 -4.04 3.59
N MET A 239 16.32 -3.30 2.48
CA MET A 239 16.91 -3.73 1.20
C MET A 239 18.44 -3.58 1.15
N VAL A 240 19.01 -2.69 1.97
CA VAL A 240 20.45 -2.37 1.98
C VAL A 240 21.22 -3.22 3.01
N GLN A 241 20.55 -3.96 3.91
CA GLN A 241 21.24 -4.70 4.97
C GLN A 241 22.32 -5.68 4.45
N PRO A 242 23.49 -5.72 5.10
CA PRO A 242 24.63 -6.49 4.63
C PRO A 242 24.40 -8.00 4.72
N ILE A 243 24.94 -8.70 3.72
CA ILE A 243 25.08 -10.16 3.63
C ILE A 243 25.83 -10.67 4.87
N GLY A 244 25.10 -10.96 5.94
CA GLY A 244 25.64 -11.46 7.21
C GLY A 244 24.65 -12.29 8.03
N SER A 245 23.43 -12.51 7.51
CA SER A 245 22.50 -13.51 8.05
C SER A 245 22.70 -14.83 7.32
N PRO A 246 22.71 -15.99 8.01
CA PRO A 246 22.86 -17.29 7.37
C PRO A 246 21.58 -17.62 6.58
N GLY A 247 21.52 -17.15 5.33
CA GLY A 247 20.59 -17.61 4.32
C GLY A 247 21.08 -18.93 3.69
N PRO A 248 20.17 -19.74 3.12
CA PRO A 248 20.47 -21.10 2.68
C PRO A 248 21.53 -21.09 1.56
N ASP A 249 22.30 -22.17 1.50
CA ASP A 249 23.50 -22.37 0.70
C ASP A 249 23.45 -21.71 -0.69
N PRO A 250 24.54 -21.02 -1.12
CA PRO A 250 24.64 -20.34 -2.41
C PRO A 250 24.53 -21.30 -3.62
N GLU A 251 24.57 -22.61 -3.41
CA GLU A 251 24.34 -23.62 -4.46
C GLU A 251 22.85 -23.90 -4.74
N SER A 252 21.93 -23.35 -3.93
CA SER A 252 20.48 -23.51 -4.11
C SER A 252 19.80 -22.32 -4.81
N ALA A 253 20.54 -21.24 -5.07
CA ALA A 253 20.02 -20.09 -5.81
C ALA A 253 20.04 -20.43 -7.32
N PRO A 254 18.88 -20.54 -8.00
CA PRO A 254 18.90 -20.74 -9.43
C PRO A 254 19.55 -19.50 -10.06
N CYS A 255 20.60 -19.73 -10.84
CA CYS A 255 21.23 -18.74 -11.71
C CYS A 255 20.14 -18.17 -12.64
N VAL A 256 19.59 -16.99 -12.36
CA VAL A 256 18.59 -16.35 -13.22
C VAL A 256 18.95 -14.89 -13.46
N ALA A 257 19.52 -14.67 -14.64
CA ALA A 257 19.37 -13.57 -15.58
C ALA A 257 18.94 -12.17 -15.06
N ASP A 258 19.74 -11.17 -15.42
CA ASP A 258 19.39 -9.76 -15.70
C ASP A 258 17.96 -9.35 -15.28
N VAL A 259 17.81 -8.86 -14.06
CA VAL A 259 16.51 -8.39 -13.56
C VAL A 259 16.33 -6.89 -13.84
N GLN A 260 16.13 -6.56 -15.11
CA GLN A 260 15.63 -5.23 -15.47
C GLN A 260 14.25 -5.00 -14.85
N GLY A 261 14.15 -4.01 -13.95
CA GLY A 261 12.89 -3.50 -13.41
C GLY A 261 12.54 -3.91 -11.98
N ARG A 262 13.39 -4.67 -11.26
CA ARG A 262 13.21 -4.86 -9.81
C ARG A 262 13.39 -3.52 -9.10
N CYS A 263 12.73 -3.37 -7.94
CA CYS A 263 12.97 -2.20 -7.10
C CYS A 263 14.44 -2.22 -6.64
N ASP A 264 15.21 -1.24 -7.10
CA ASP A 264 16.61 -1.06 -6.71
C ASP A 264 16.65 -0.23 -5.40
N PRO A 265 17.40 -0.66 -4.38
CA PRO A 265 17.58 0.13 -3.16
C PRO A 265 18.08 1.55 -3.45
N HIS A 266 18.91 1.77 -4.49
CA HIS A 266 19.35 3.13 -4.85
C HIS A 266 18.19 3.98 -5.34
N GLN A 267 17.39 3.45 -6.25
CA GLN A 267 16.21 4.14 -6.78
C GLN A 267 15.22 4.49 -5.66
N LEU A 268 14.93 3.55 -4.75
CA LEU A 268 14.01 3.79 -3.63
C LEU A 268 14.55 4.85 -2.67
N THR A 269 15.85 4.81 -2.37
CA THR A 269 16.53 5.79 -1.53
C THR A 269 16.45 7.19 -2.14
N MET A 270 16.70 7.32 -3.45
CA MET A 270 16.63 8.60 -4.14
C MET A 270 15.21 9.19 -4.12
N LEU A 271 14.18 8.35 -4.30
CA LEU A 271 12.79 8.78 -4.14
C LEU A 271 12.49 9.27 -2.72
N CYS A 272 13.04 8.60 -1.69
CA CYS A 272 12.92 9.06 -0.31
C CYS A 272 13.60 10.41 -0.09
N VAL A 273 14.79 10.64 -0.69
CA VAL A 273 15.48 11.94 -0.62
C VAL A 273 14.65 13.05 -1.26
N ASP A 274 14.14 12.82 -2.47
CA ASP A 274 13.33 13.81 -3.19
C ASP A 274 12.03 14.14 -2.42
N ALA A 275 11.37 13.13 -1.85
CA ALA A 275 10.19 13.34 -1.01
C ALA A 275 10.51 14.07 0.30
N ALA A 276 11.64 13.75 0.95
CA ALA A 276 12.09 14.44 2.15
C ALA A 276 12.37 15.93 1.86
N GLU A 277 13.06 16.24 0.76
CA GLU A 277 13.34 17.61 0.32
C GLU A 277 12.04 18.38 0.04
N TYR A 278 11.07 17.74 -0.63
CA TYR A 278 9.76 18.33 -0.87
C TYR A 278 9.03 18.66 0.44
N LEU A 279 8.97 17.71 1.38
CA LEU A 279 8.34 17.93 2.68
C LEU A 279 9.07 18.98 3.52
N CYS A 280 10.41 19.07 3.44
CA CYS A 280 11.19 20.14 4.07
C CYS A 280 10.81 21.51 3.51
N SER A 281 10.69 21.63 2.18
CA SER A 281 10.31 22.90 1.54
C SER A 281 8.92 23.37 1.96
N LEU A 282 7.98 22.44 2.13
CA LEU A 282 6.64 22.73 2.63
C LEU A 282 6.69 23.16 4.10
N ALA A 283 7.41 22.43 4.95
CA ALA A 283 7.56 22.78 6.36
C ALA A 283 8.35 24.06 6.60
N VAL A 284 9.13 24.56 5.63
CA VAL A 284 9.84 25.86 5.70
C VAL A 284 8.99 27.01 5.15
N SER A 285 7.87 26.73 4.48
CA SER A 285 6.96 27.74 3.93
C SER A 285 5.68 27.93 4.73
N SER A 286 5.39 27.05 5.70
CA SER A 286 4.25 27.18 6.62
C SER A 286 4.47 28.29 7.68
N ASP A 287 3.39 28.98 8.03
CA ASP A 287 3.36 30.04 9.05
C ASP A 287 3.63 29.45 10.46
N PRO A 288 4.42 30.14 11.30
CA PRO A 288 4.86 29.64 12.61
C PRO A 288 3.78 29.69 13.71
N SER A 289 2.54 30.11 13.42
CA SER A 289 1.49 30.34 14.42
C SER A 289 0.83 29.05 14.97
N ASP A 290 1.21 27.87 14.48
CA ASP A 290 0.64 26.56 14.84
C ASP A 290 1.68 25.69 15.57
N GLU A 291 2.13 26.15 16.75
CA GLU A 291 3.38 25.75 17.40
C GLU A 291 3.43 24.27 17.84
N GLY A 292 2.31 23.67 18.28
CA GLY A 292 2.32 22.32 18.85
C GLY A 292 2.46 21.17 17.83
N GLY A 293 1.70 21.23 16.73
CA GLY A 293 1.71 20.19 15.69
C GLY A 293 2.87 20.33 14.69
N ALA A 294 3.31 21.56 14.43
CA ALA A 294 4.43 21.85 13.55
C ALA A 294 5.75 21.33 14.14
N GLN A 295 5.97 21.48 15.45
CA GLN A 295 7.24 21.09 16.08
C GLN A 295 7.43 19.57 16.13
N ALA A 296 6.40 18.79 16.47
CA ALA A 296 6.46 17.32 16.41
C ALA A 296 6.73 16.82 14.98
N SER A 297 6.14 17.46 13.97
CA SER A 297 6.34 17.13 12.56
C SER A 297 7.77 17.47 12.09
N LEU A 298 8.33 18.59 12.56
CA LEU A 298 9.73 18.98 12.29
C LEU A 298 10.73 18.00 12.92
N HIS A 299 10.50 17.58 14.18
CA HIS A 299 11.33 16.57 14.83
C HIS A 299 11.30 15.21 14.10
N CYS A 300 10.11 14.77 13.66
CA CYS A 300 9.96 13.56 12.86
C CYS A 300 10.73 13.66 11.53
N LEU A 301 10.59 14.78 10.82
CA LEU A 301 11.28 15.01 9.56
C LEU A 301 12.81 15.07 9.74
N ALA A 302 13.30 15.70 10.81
CA ALA A 302 14.72 15.73 11.14
C ALA A 302 15.27 14.30 11.37
N ALA A 303 14.54 13.46 12.10
CA ALA A 303 14.91 12.06 12.30
C ALA A 303 14.96 11.27 10.99
N ILE A 304 13.99 11.48 10.09
CA ILE A 304 13.96 10.87 8.75
C ILE A 304 15.18 11.30 7.92
N VAL A 305 15.50 12.59 7.89
CA VAL A 305 16.66 13.12 7.14
C VAL A 305 17.95 12.52 7.68
N SER A 306 18.11 12.40 9.00
CA SER A 306 19.27 11.74 9.61
C SER A 306 19.39 10.27 9.22
N ARG A 307 18.29 9.51 9.21
CA ARG A 307 18.28 8.11 8.73
C ARG A 307 18.67 8.02 7.25
N LEU A 308 18.17 8.92 6.40
CA LEU A 308 18.53 8.96 4.97
C LEU A 308 20.01 9.30 4.74
N ARG A 309 20.60 10.17 5.57
CA ARG A 309 22.06 10.42 5.53
C ARG A 309 22.85 9.17 5.87
N LEU A 310 22.47 8.43 6.92
CA LEU A 310 23.13 7.17 7.28
C LEU A 310 22.99 6.13 6.17
N LEU A 311 21.80 6.02 5.57
CA LEU A 311 21.52 5.05 4.52
C LEU A 311 22.32 5.35 3.24
N THR A 312 22.32 6.60 2.78
CA THR A 312 23.14 7.03 1.62
C THR A 312 24.64 6.87 1.89
N ALA A 313 25.11 7.13 3.13
CA ALA A 313 26.50 6.87 3.51
C ALA A 313 26.84 5.37 3.48
N SER A 314 25.95 4.51 4.01
CA SER A 314 26.12 3.05 3.96
C SER A 314 26.23 2.55 2.53
N MET A 315 25.39 3.03 1.62
CA MET A 315 25.43 2.65 0.20
C MET A 315 26.72 3.12 -0.47
N SER A 316 27.19 4.33 -0.16
CA SER A 316 28.51 4.83 -0.63
C SER A 316 29.63 3.89 -0.21
N LEU A 317 29.60 3.41 1.05
CA LEU A 317 30.59 2.48 1.57
C LEU A 317 30.52 1.13 0.86
N THR A 318 29.32 0.56 0.68
CA THR A 318 29.13 -0.69 -0.05
C THR A 318 29.65 -0.61 -1.49
N ASP A 319 29.44 0.52 -2.18
CA ASP A 319 29.97 0.76 -3.52
C ASP A 319 31.49 0.88 -3.58
N LEU A 320 32.10 1.44 -2.53
CA LEU A 320 33.56 1.52 -2.42
C LEU A 320 34.14 0.12 -2.22
N PHE A 321 33.60 -0.68 -1.29
CA PHE A 321 34.10 -2.01 -0.97
C PHE A 321 33.80 -3.06 -2.06
N SER A 322 32.70 -2.92 -2.82
CA SER A 322 32.42 -3.80 -3.96
C SER A 322 33.37 -3.54 -5.14
N SER A 323 33.75 -2.28 -5.36
CA SER A 323 34.64 -1.90 -6.46
C SER A 323 36.09 -2.38 -6.32
N ASP A 324 36.51 -2.76 -5.10
CA ASP A 324 37.84 -3.37 -4.86
C ASP A 324 37.88 -4.88 -5.17
N GLN A 325 36.74 -5.58 -5.23
CA GLN A 325 36.69 -7.01 -5.59
C GLN A 325 36.57 -7.27 -7.10
N THR A 326 36.04 -6.33 -7.88
CA THR A 326 35.89 -6.46 -9.34
C THR A 326 36.81 -5.52 -10.11
N ARG A 327 38.14 -5.64 -9.91
CA ARG A 327 39.12 -5.16 -10.89
C ARG A 327 39.20 -6.13 -12.08
N GLN A 328 38.11 -6.30 -12.82
CA GLN A 328 38.14 -6.78 -14.20
C GLN A 328 36.76 -6.56 -14.86
N THR A 329 36.79 -5.93 -16.04
CA THR A 329 35.69 -5.58 -16.94
C THR A 329 34.90 -4.30 -16.62
N HIS A 330 35.34 -3.21 -17.26
CA HIS A 330 34.62 -1.94 -17.32
C HIS A 330 33.28 -2.08 -18.05
N SER A 331 32.20 -1.63 -17.42
CA SER A 331 30.97 -1.20 -18.08
C SER A 331 30.65 0.25 -17.70
N PRO A 332 30.39 1.16 -18.66
CA PRO A 332 30.36 2.61 -18.43
C PRO A 332 29.06 3.13 -17.77
N ARG A 333 28.20 2.26 -17.21
CA ARG A 333 26.95 2.69 -16.55
C ARG A 333 27.13 3.18 -15.10
N MET A 334 28.21 2.84 -14.42
CA MET A 334 28.41 3.09 -12.97
C MET A 334 28.87 4.52 -12.61
N SER A 335 29.27 5.37 -13.56
CA SER A 335 29.77 6.72 -13.23
C SER A 335 28.66 7.74 -12.96
N GLY A 336 27.45 7.50 -13.46
CA GLY A 336 26.28 8.35 -13.22
C GLY A 336 25.79 8.30 -11.77
N ASP A 337 25.74 7.10 -11.18
CA ASP A 337 25.12 6.86 -9.87
C ASP A 337 25.93 7.40 -8.69
N ARG A 338 27.27 7.45 -8.78
CA ARG A 338 28.10 8.06 -7.74
C ARG A 338 27.93 9.58 -7.66
N SER A 339 27.67 10.24 -8.80
CA SER A 339 27.46 11.69 -8.85
C SER A 339 26.08 12.11 -8.30
N THR A 340 25.06 11.28 -8.51
CA THR A 340 23.70 11.50 -8.01
C THR A 340 23.63 11.30 -6.50
N LEU A 341 24.41 10.36 -5.95
CA LEU A 341 24.45 10.08 -4.53
C LEU A 341 25.22 11.15 -3.73
N ALA A 342 26.32 11.68 -4.25
CA ALA A 342 26.99 12.85 -3.66
C ALA A 342 26.08 14.10 -3.68
N ALA A 343 25.35 14.31 -4.79
CA ALA A 343 24.37 15.39 -4.89
C ALA A 343 23.20 15.21 -3.90
N SER A 344 22.73 13.98 -3.66
CA SER A 344 21.66 13.70 -2.70
C SER A 344 22.10 13.96 -1.26
N GLN A 345 23.32 13.58 -0.88
CA GLN A 345 23.89 13.91 0.43
C GLN A 345 23.96 15.43 0.66
N MET A 346 24.39 16.19 -0.34
CA MET A 346 24.40 17.66 -0.27
C MET A 346 23.00 18.27 -0.12
N ARG A 347 21.98 17.71 -0.81
CA ARG A 347 20.58 18.15 -0.67
C ARG A 347 20.02 17.85 0.72
N LEU A 348 20.32 16.67 1.28
CA LEU A 348 19.94 16.30 2.64
C LEU A 348 20.61 17.20 3.68
N LEU A 349 21.90 17.52 3.53
CA LEU A 349 22.62 18.44 4.41
C LEU A 349 21.98 19.84 4.43
N ARG A 350 21.65 20.39 3.25
CA ARG A 350 20.95 21.67 3.15
C ARG A 350 19.57 21.64 3.80
N SER A 351 18.84 20.53 3.64
CA SER A 351 17.52 20.35 4.24
C SER A 351 17.62 20.27 5.77
N ALA A 352 18.59 19.53 6.30
CA ALA A 352 18.86 19.44 7.74
C ALA A 352 19.22 20.81 8.35
N LEU A 353 20.07 21.60 7.68
CA LEU A 353 20.43 22.95 8.13
C LEU A 353 19.20 23.87 8.21
N ARG A 354 18.32 23.86 7.21
CA ARG A 354 17.08 24.65 7.22
C ARG A 354 16.11 24.24 8.32
N LEU A 355 16.07 22.95 8.66
CA LEU A 355 15.24 22.47 9.77
C LEU A 355 15.79 22.91 11.13
N LEU A 356 17.13 22.90 11.30
CA LEU A 356 17.79 23.41 12.49
C LEU A 356 17.56 24.91 12.70
N GLU A 357 17.58 25.70 11.63
CA GLU A 357 17.26 27.15 11.69
C GLU A 357 15.82 27.44 12.14
N ARG A 358 14.89 26.49 11.96
CA ARG A 358 13.47 26.61 12.36
C ARG A 358 13.13 25.99 13.71
N CYS A 359 13.97 25.12 14.27
CA CYS A 359 13.76 24.58 15.61
C CYS A 359 14.28 25.60 16.64
N PRO A 360 13.43 26.22 17.48
CA PRO A 360 13.90 27.14 18.51
C PRO A 360 14.77 26.37 19.52
N ASN A 361 15.86 27.00 19.97
CA ASN A 361 16.85 26.47 20.93
C ASN A 361 16.31 26.19 22.36
N ASP A 362 14.99 26.15 22.57
CA ASP A 362 14.38 26.05 23.91
C ASP A 362 14.13 24.59 24.34
N ALA A 363 15.16 23.76 24.23
CA ALA A 363 15.22 22.44 24.86
C ALA A 363 16.46 22.31 25.76
N THR A 364 16.81 23.37 26.48
CA THR A 364 17.81 23.29 27.56
C THR A 364 17.23 22.85 28.91
N ASP A 365 15.90 22.73 29.04
CA ASP A 365 15.29 22.20 30.27
C ASP A 365 14.32 21.05 29.96
N GLY A 366 14.84 19.82 30.04
CA GLY A 366 13.99 18.66 30.37
C GLY A 366 13.57 17.72 29.25
N ALA A 367 14.48 17.28 28.39
CA ALA A 367 14.37 15.95 27.74
C ALA A 367 15.76 15.46 27.35
N GLU A 368 16.23 14.39 28.00
CA GLU A 368 17.37 13.59 27.56
C GLU A 368 17.09 13.03 26.16
N CYS A 369 17.46 13.72 25.09
CA CYS A 369 17.50 13.15 23.74
C CYS A 369 18.48 13.91 22.83
N ALA A 370 19.46 13.17 22.33
CA ALA A 370 20.45 13.52 21.31
C ALA A 370 21.53 14.54 21.71
N SER A 371 22.63 14.00 22.26
CA SER A 371 23.95 14.67 22.25
C SER A 371 24.29 15.10 20.81
N PRO A 372 24.93 16.26 20.61
CA PRO A 372 25.38 16.73 19.30
C PRO A 372 26.59 15.96 18.74
N ASP A 373 26.97 14.84 19.38
CA ASP A 373 28.13 14.01 19.00
C ASP A 373 27.85 13.03 17.86
N VAL A 374 26.75 13.19 17.12
CA VAL A 374 26.51 12.54 15.83
C VAL A 374 26.32 13.61 14.76
N LEU A 375 27.38 14.37 14.49
CA LEU A 375 27.50 15.28 13.35
C LEU A 375 28.53 14.78 12.34
#